data_AF-A0A956KLZ1-F1
#
_entry.id   AF-A0A956KLZ1-F1
#
_cell.length_a   1.000
_cell.length_b   1.000
_cell.length_c   1.000
_cell.angle_alpha   90.00
_cell.angle_beta   90.00
_cell.angle_gamma   90.00
#
_symmetry.space_group_name_H-M   'P 1'
#
loop_
_entity.id
_entity.type
_entity.pdbx_description
1 polymer ?
#
loop_
_entity_poly.entity_id
_entity_poly.type
_entity_poly.pdbx_seq_one_letter_code
_entity_poly.pdbx_strand_id
1 'polypeptide(L)'
;MFGPLVAIGVLTGIALAVRVYAKQKDLDEWLFRDQIFWVLVFGFVISHWVSVIFYFPEKLVENPWVLLMLTNGLSSVGGFFGAFVGMNWFLRREKQPILVYADGNMFGLLIGMCFGRLS
;
A
#
# COMPACT_ATOMS: atom_id res chain seq x y z
N MET A 1 2.65 -18.61 -11.12
CA MET A 1 1.46 -17.74 -11.17
C MET A 1 1.27 -17.11 -9.79
N PHE A 2 2.10 -16.12 -9.45
CA PHE A 2 2.20 -15.58 -8.08
C PHE A 2 1.22 -14.42 -7.80
N GLY A 3 0.90 -13.61 -8.82
CA GLY A 3 0.11 -12.38 -8.66
C GLY A 3 -1.32 -12.55 -8.14
N PRO A 4 -2.14 -13.49 -8.67
CA PRO A 4 -3.56 -13.60 -8.29
C PRO A 4 -3.76 -14.03 -6.82
N LEU A 5 -2.95 -14.98 -6.34
CA LEU A 5 -2.99 -15.46 -4.95
C LEU A 5 -2.61 -14.37 -3.95
N VAL A 6 -1.57 -13.60 -4.26
CA VAL A 6 -1.15 -12.43 -3.46
C VAL A 6 -2.24 -11.37 -3.45
N ALA A 7 -2.86 -11.08 -4.60
CA ALA A 7 -3.96 -10.11 -4.66
C ALA A 7 -5.15 -10.54 -3.80
N ILE A 8 -5.54 -11.83 -3.84
CA ILE A 8 -6.60 -12.37 -2.99
C ILE A 8 -6.22 -12.26 -1.52
N GLY A 9 -4.98 -12.61 -1.14
CA GLY A 9 -4.49 -12.51 0.24
C GLY A 9 -4.48 -11.08 0.78
N VAL A 10 -4.11 -10.10 -0.05
CA VAL A 10 -4.16 -8.68 0.31
C VAL A 10 -5.60 -8.22 0.48
N LEU A 11 -6.49 -8.56 -0.46
CA LEU A 11 -7.90 -8.17 -0.38
C LEU A 11 -8.62 -8.79 0.82
N THR A 12 -8.35 -10.07 1.14
CA THR A 12 -8.92 -10.72 2.32
C THR A 12 -8.35 -10.17 3.62
N GLY A 13 -7.04 -9.89 3.67
CA GLY A 13 -6.37 -9.24 4.81
C GLY A 13 -6.94 -7.85 5.09
N ILE A 14 -7.15 -7.05 4.04
CA ILE A 14 -7.81 -5.73 4.11
C ILE A 14 -9.25 -5.88 4.62
N ALA A 15 -10.03 -6.79 4.05
CA ALA A 15 -11.44 -6.97 4.42
C ALA A 15 -11.59 -7.41 5.89
N LEU A 16 -10.71 -8.28 6.37
CA LEU A 16 -10.66 -8.73 7.76
C LEU A 16 -10.20 -7.62 8.70
N ALA A 17 -9.16 -6.87 8.34
CA ALA A 17 -8.71 -5.72 9.12
C ALA A 17 -9.82 -4.67 9.28
N VAL A 18 -10.49 -4.30 8.18
CA VAL A 18 -11.62 -3.36 8.24
C VAL A 18 -12.74 -3.92 9.13
N ARG A 19 -13.22 -5.14 8.88
CA ARG A 19 -14.38 -5.67 9.61
C ARG A 19 -14.12 -5.93 11.09
N VAL A 20 -12.95 -6.45 11.44
CA VAL A 20 -12.64 -6.86 12.81
C VAL A 20 -12.10 -5.68 13.60
N TYR A 21 -11.13 -4.96 13.05
CA TYR A 21 -10.44 -3.89 13.76
C TYR A 21 -11.28 -2.61 13.84
N ALA A 22 -12.03 -2.25 12.79
CA ALA A 22 -12.90 -1.08 12.84
C ALA A 22 -14.02 -1.25 13.87
N LYS A 23 -14.61 -2.45 13.98
CA LYS A 23 -15.61 -2.76 15.03
C LYS A 23 -15.03 -2.73 16.44
N GLN A 24 -13.80 -3.21 16.64
CA GLN A 24 -13.17 -3.23 17.96
C GLN A 24 -12.75 -1.84 18.46
N LYS A 25 -12.45 -0.93 17.52
CA LYS A 25 -11.92 0.41 17.83
C LYS A 25 -12.90 1.53 17.51
N ASP A 26 -14.15 1.20 17.19
CA ASP A 26 -15.21 2.14 16.80
C ASP A 26 -14.76 3.10 15.68
N LEU A 27 -14.05 2.57 14.68
CA LEU A 27 -13.59 3.32 13.52
C LEU A 27 -14.62 3.27 12.41
N ASP A 28 -14.67 4.34 11.62
CA ASP A 28 -15.47 4.36 10.40
C ASP A 28 -14.85 3.40 9.35
N GLU A 29 -15.61 2.36 8.98
CA GLU A 29 -15.21 1.38 7.97
C GLU A 29 -14.96 2.01 6.59
N TRP A 30 -15.72 3.05 6.23
CA TRP A 30 -15.54 3.78 4.97
C TRP A 30 -14.22 4.52 4.95
N LEU A 31 -13.91 5.23 6.03
CA LEU A 31 -12.66 5.97 6.16
C LEU A 31 -11.45 5.04 6.17
N PHE A 32 -11.55 3.88 6.83
CA PHE A 32 -10.49 2.86 6.83
C PHE A 32 -10.24 2.28 5.44
N ARG A 33 -11.31 2.01 4.67
CA ARG A 33 -11.17 1.53 3.27
C ARG A 33 -10.56 2.59 2.36
N ASP A 34 -11.00 3.84 2.48
CA ASP A 34 -10.44 4.93 1.68
C ASP A 34 -8.96 5.16 2.01
N GLN A 35 -8.59 5.07 3.29
CA GLN A 35 -7.20 5.11 3.71
C GLN A 35 -6.36 4.02 3.03
N ILE A 36 -6.83 2.78 3.01
CA ILE A 36 -6.11 1.68 2.35
C ILE A 36 -5.97 1.92 0.84
N PHE A 37 -7.00 2.46 0.20
CA PHE A 37 -6.94 2.82 -1.21
C PHE A 37 -5.79 3.81 -1.47
N TRP A 38 -5.70 4.89 -0.67
CA TRP A 38 -4.59 5.85 -0.77
C TRP A 38 -3.23 5.24 -0.44
N VAL A 39 -3.15 4.34 0.54
CA VAL A 39 -1.91 3.58 0.84
C VAL A 39 -1.44 2.80 -0.39
N LEU A 40 -2.34 2.12 -1.10
CA LEU A 40 -2.00 1.39 -2.31
C LEU A 40 -1.57 2.33 -3.44
N VAL A 41 -2.32 3.42 -3.68
CA VAL A 41 -1.99 4.40 -4.72
C VAL A 41 -0.58 4.98 -4.50
N PHE A 42 -0.31 5.49 -3.30
CA PHE A 42 1.02 6.03 -2.98
C PHE A 42 2.10 4.94 -2.98
N GLY A 43 1.77 3.73 -2.50
CA GLY A 43 2.66 2.57 -2.55
C GLY A 43 3.12 2.26 -3.96
N PHE A 44 2.20 2.12 -4.92
CA PHE A 44 2.55 1.82 -6.32
C PHE A 44 3.29 2.99 -6.99
N VAL A 45 2.84 4.22 -6.81
CA VAL A 45 3.45 5.40 -7.45
C VAL A 45 4.87 5.61 -6.95
N ILE A 46 5.08 5.63 -5.63
CA ILE A 46 6.42 5.86 -5.05
C ILE A 46 7.32 4.64 -5.25
N SER A 47 6.78 3.41 -5.19
CA SER A 47 7.52 2.20 -5.57
C SER A 47 8.13 2.31 -6.96
N HIS A 48 7.33 2.79 -7.92
CA HIS A 48 7.77 2.97 -9.28
C HIS A 48 8.77 4.11 -9.40
N TRP A 49 8.52 5.28 -8.80
CA TRP A 49 9.44 6.41 -8.85
C TRP A 49 10.81 6.07 -8.26
N VAL A 50 10.84 5.40 -7.10
CA VAL A 50 12.09 4.93 -6.50
C VAL A 50 12.78 3.92 -7.43
N SER A 51 12.03 3.02 -8.07
CA SER A 51 12.63 2.08 -9.03
C SER A 51 13.27 2.81 -10.22
N VAL A 52 12.57 3.76 -10.84
CA VAL A 52 13.08 4.44 -12.04
C VAL A 52 14.24 5.37 -11.68
N ILE A 53 14.14 6.14 -10.59
CA ILE A 53 15.17 7.10 -10.18
C ILE A 53 16.47 6.40 -9.76
N PHE A 54 16.39 5.33 -8.98
CA PHE A 54 17.58 4.69 -8.41
C PHE A 54 18.15 3.57 -9.30
N TYR A 55 17.30 2.82 -10.01
CA TYR A 55 17.76 1.65 -10.78
C TYR A 55 17.88 1.93 -12.29
N PHE A 56 17.11 2.87 -12.84
CA PHE A 56 17.12 3.17 -14.27
C PHE A 56 17.16 4.69 -14.56
N PRO A 57 18.12 5.45 -14.00
CA PRO A 57 18.19 6.89 -14.21
C PRO A 57 18.39 7.27 -15.69
N GLU A 58 19.00 6.39 -16.48
CA GLU A 58 19.20 6.57 -17.93
C GLU A 58 17.86 6.67 -18.68
N LYS A 59 16.88 5.85 -18.32
CA LYS A 59 15.54 5.86 -18.93
C LYS A 59 14.75 7.13 -18.62
N LEU A 60 15.04 7.77 -17.48
CA LEU A 60 14.46 9.06 -17.08
C LEU A 60 14.93 10.21 -17.96
N VAL A 61 16.21 10.20 -18.34
CA VAL A 61 16.81 11.22 -19.22
C VAL A 61 16.33 11.05 -20.65
N GLU A 62 16.18 9.81 -21.12
CA GLU A 62 15.66 9.52 -22.47
C GLU A 62 14.17 9.84 -22.60
N ASN A 63 13.36 9.52 -21.57
CA ASN A 63 11.93 9.75 -21.63
C ASN A 63 11.30 9.97 -20.23
N PRO A 64 10.94 11.22 -19.89
CA PRO A 64 10.28 11.54 -18.62
C PRO A 64 8.94 10.83 -18.41
N TRP A 65 8.26 10.42 -19.48
CA TRP A 65 6.98 9.69 -19.43
C TRP A 65 7.11 8.29 -18.84
N VAL A 66 8.33 7.76 -18.70
CA VAL A 66 8.59 6.47 -18.05
C VAL A 66 8.07 6.43 -16.63
N LEU A 67 8.00 7.58 -15.92
CA LEU A 67 7.45 7.68 -14.56
C LEU A 67 5.95 7.35 -14.43
N LEU A 68 5.21 7.39 -15.55
CA LEU A 68 3.79 7.00 -15.59
C LEU A 68 3.61 5.56 -16.07
N MET A 69 4.68 4.93 -16.58
CA MET A 69 4.67 3.55 -17.06
C MET A 69 5.00 2.58 -15.92
N LEU A 70 4.01 2.38 -15.03
CA LEU A 70 4.07 1.49 -13.85
C LEU A 70 4.44 0.01 -14.17
N THR A 71 4.54 -0.36 -15.45
CA THR A 71 4.97 -1.67 -15.93
C THR A 71 6.49 -1.89 -15.87
N ASN A 72 7.30 -0.83 -15.76
CA ASN A 72 8.77 -0.89 -15.89
C ASN A 72 9.54 -1.19 -14.58
N GLY A 73 8.97 -2.04 -13.73
CA GLY A 73 9.59 -2.44 -12.46
C GLY A 73 9.05 -1.68 -11.26
N LEU A 74 8.98 -2.39 -10.13
CA LEU A 74 8.49 -1.90 -8.85
C LEU A 74 9.53 -2.21 -7.79
N SER A 75 9.87 -1.21 -6.98
CA SER A 75 10.76 -1.38 -5.83
C SER A 75 9.96 -1.74 -4.58
N SER A 76 10.30 -2.84 -3.90
CA SER A 76 9.69 -3.21 -2.62
C SER A 76 9.94 -2.14 -1.55
N VAL A 77 11.15 -1.57 -1.50
CA VAL A 77 11.50 -0.50 -0.54
C VAL A 77 10.68 0.75 -0.81
N GLY A 78 10.57 1.15 -2.08
CA GLY A 78 9.72 2.28 -2.48
C GLY A 78 8.24 2.02 -2.21
N GLY A 79 7.78 0.77 -2.31
CA GLY A 79 6.41 0.39 -1.98
C GLY A 79 6.07 0.55 -0.50
N PHE A 80 6.93 0.05 0.39
CA PHE A 80 6.76 0.22 1.84
C PHE A 80 6.85 1.70 2.24
N PHE A 81 7.82 2.43 1.68
CA PHE A 81 7.96 3.87 1.94
C PHE A 81 6.75 4.64 1.43
N GLY A 82 6.27 4.33 0.22
CA GLY A 82 5.08 4.94 -0.36
C GLY A 82 3.81 4.66 0.44
N ALA A 83 3.62 3.43 0.89
CA ALA A 83 2.52 3.04 1.76
C ALA A 83 2.53 3.82 3.08
N PHE A 84 3.71 3.97 3.70
CA PHE A 84 3.87 4.77 4.92
C PHE A 84 3.53 6.25 4.69
N VAL A 85 4.01 6.85 3.59
CA VAL A 85 3.71 8.23 3.23
C VAL A 85 2.21 8.42 2.95
N GLY A 86 1.60 7.53 2.17
CA GLY A 86 0.18 7.57 1.84
C GLY A 86 -0.71 7.48 3.08
N MET A 87 -0.39 6.56 4.00
CA MET A 87 -1.08 6.44 5.28
C MET A 87 -1.00 7.74 6.09
N ASN A 88 0.22 8.25 6.30
CA ASN A 88 0.44 9.43 7.12
C ASN A 88 -0.23 10.67 6.51
N TRP A 89 -0.13 10.83 5.19
CA TRP A 89 -0.74 11.95 4.48
C TRP A 89 -2.27 11.93 4.60
N PHE A 90 -2.91 10.79 4.32
CA PHE A 90 -4.36 10.66 4.39
C PHE A 90 -4.90 10.85 5.81
N LEU A 91 -4.32 10.17 6.80
CA LEU A 91 -4.80 10.24 8.18
C LEU A 91 -4.59 11.63 8.80
N ARG A 92 -3.52 12.34 8.42
CA ARG A 92 -3.33 13.74 8.83
C ARG A 92 -4.37 14.67 8.19
N ARG A 93 -4.72 14.45 6.92
CA ARG A 93 -5.78 15.21 6.23
C ARG A 93 -7.13 15.02 6.92
N GLU A 94 -7.46 13.77 7.26
CA GLU A 94 -8.73 13.40 7.91
C GLU A 94 -8.71 13.55 9.44
N LYS A 95 -7.61 14.08 10.01
CA LYS A 95 -7.40 14.32 11.46
C LYS A 95 -7.64 13.09 12.34
N GLN A 96 -7.24 11.92 11.84
CA GLN A 96 -7.42 10.64 12.51
C GLN A 96 -6.19 10.20 13.31
N PRO A 97 -6.35 9.34 14.33
CA PRO A 97 -5.25 8.83 15.14
C PRO A 97 -4.39 7.83 14.36
N ILE A 98 -3.23 8.27 13.86
CA ILE A 98 -2.33 7.50 12.99
C ILE A 98 -1.99 6.12 13.57
N LEU A 99 -1.68 6.05 14.86
CA LEU A 99 -1.26 4.81 15.54
C LEU A 99 -2.36 3.73 15.50
N VAL A 100 -3.62 4.12 15.70
CA VAL A 100 -4.75 3.17 15.73
C VAL A 100 -4.96 2.55 14.35
N TYR A 101 -4.90 3.36 13.29
CA TYR A 101 -4.99 2.86 11.93
C TYR A 101 -3.75 2.06 11.53
N ALA A 102 -2.55 2.47 11.96
CA ALA A 102 -1.32 1.73 11.69
C ALA A 102 -1.37 0.30 12.26
N ASP A 103 -1.84 0.13 13.49
CA ASP A 103 -2.02 -1.18 14.12
C ASP A 103 -2.98 -2.08 13.33
N GLY A 104 -4.13 -1.52 12.90
CA GLY A 104 -5.09 -2.25 12.06
C GLY A 104 -4.51 -2.63 10.68
N ASN A 105 -3.70 -1.75 10.09
CA ASN A 105 -3.02 -2.03 8.83
C ASN A 105 -1.94 -3.12 8.99
N MET A 106 -1.19 -3.14 10.10
CA MET A 106 -0.24 -4.21 10.38
C MET A 106 -0.94 -5.56 10.56
N PHE A 107 -2.11 -5.59 11.21
CA PHE A 107 -2.92 -6.80 11.33
C PHE A 107 -3.35 -7.33 9.95
N GLY A 108 -3.85 -6.46 9.07
CA GLY A 108 -4.21 -6.84 7.70
C GLY A 108 -3.01 -7.32 6.88
N LEU A 109 -1.87 -6.65 7.03
CA LEU A 109 -0.61 -6.99 6.35
C LEU A 109 -0.09 -8.37 6.77
N LEU A 110 -0.14 -8.70 8.07
CA LEU A 110 0.25 -10.00 8.58
C LEU A 110 -0.58 -11.13 7.96
N ILE A 111 -1.90 -10.95 7.89
CA ILE A 111 -2.81 -11.91 7.24
C ILE A 111 -2.44 -12.05 5.75
N GLY A 112 -2.29 -10.93 5.03
CA GLY A 112 -1.90 -10.96 3.62
C GLY A 112 -0.56 -11.65 3.37
N MET A 113 0.42 -11.46 4.25
CA MET A 113 1.74 -12.09 4.15
C MET A 113 1.70 -13.60 4.41
N CYS A 114 0.84 -14.07 5.32
CA CYS A 114 0.61 -15.50 5.52
C CYS A 114 0.09 -16.17 4.24
N PHE A 115 -0.84 -15.54 3.53
CA PHE A 115 -1.32 -16.04 2.23
C PHE A 115 -0.25 -15.94 1.14
N GLY A 116 0.52 -14.86 1.11
CA GLY A 116 1.62 -14.69 0.14
C GLY A 116 2.79 -15.65 0.34
N ARG A 117 2.92 -16.28 1.51
CA ARG A 117 3.93 -17.33 1.78
C ARG A 117 3.44 -18.75 1.46
N LEU A 118 2.13 -18.92 1.23
CA LEU A 118 1.53 -20.20 0.82
C LEU A 118 1.50 -20.41 -0.70
N SER A 119 1.81 -19.36 -1.48
CA SER A 119 1.85 -19.37 -2.95
C SER A 119 3.20 -19.74 -3.55
#